data_AF-A0A559MH19-F1
#
_entry.id   AF-A0A559MH19-F1
#
_cell.length_a   1.000
_cell.length_b   1.000
_cell.length_c   1.000
_cell.angle_alpha   90.00
_cell.angle_beta   90.00
_cell.angle_gamma   90.00
#
_symmetry.space_group_name_H-M   'P 1'
#
loop_
_entity.id
_entity.type
_entity.pdbx_description
1 polymer ?
#
loop_
_entity_poly.entity_id
_entity_poly.type
_entity_poly.pdbx_seq_one_letter_code
_entity_poly.pdbx_strand_id
1 'polypeptide(L)'
;MALAPKFAGQRFTATNAPALHTLELYLDYVCPFSAKMFNTVYSSVVPLIKQKYPSKVQILFRQQIQPWHPSSTLVHEAAVAVLKLEPGKFWEFSKLLWIDDKPASDGSLNIGNAVTNDLKVLVKMNRLVGVHVTPTVIFDGVVENSISSSFTGQQWEEWLEKNVA
;
A
#
# COMPACT_ATOMS: atom_id res chain seq x y z
N MET A 1 -21.82 -5.75 7.49
CA MET A 1 -21.10 -6.53 8.52
C MET A 1 -21.22 -8.01 8.18
N ALA A 2 -20.23 -8.78 8.57
CA ALA A 2 -20.24 -10.24 8.52
C ALA A 2 -21.43 -10.79 9.32
N LEU A 3 -21.93 -11.93 8.87
CA LEU A 3 -23.03 -12.63 9.53
C LEU A 3 -22.56 -14.06 9.81
N ALA A 4 -22.78 -14.53 11.03
CA ALA A 4 -22.44 -15.91 11.38
C ALA A 4 -23.24 -16.89 10.50
N PRO A 5 -22.66 -18.05 10.09
CA PRO A 5 -23.36 -19.01 9.23
C PRO A 5 -24.71 -19.48 9.76
N LYS A 6 -24.88 -19.61 11.07
CA LYS A 6 -26.17 -19.97 11.70
C LYS A 6 -27.30 -18.98 11.45
N PHE A 7 -26.97 -17.74 11.07
CA PHE A 7 -27.94 -16.69 10.73
C PHE A 7 -28.04 -16.45 9.22
N ALA A 8 -27.41 -17.30 8.39
CA ALA A 8 -27.30 -17.08 6.94
C ALA A 8 -28.66 -16.86 6.24
N GLY A 9 -29.76 -17.42 6.76
CA GLY A 9 -31.11 -17.20 6.23
C GLY A 9 -31.61 -15.75 6.27
N GLN A 10 -30.97 -14.86 7.04
CA GLN A 10 -31.27 -13.42 7.02
C GLN A 10 -30.71 -12.72 5.77
N ARG A 11 -29.77 -13.35 5.06
CA ARG A 11 -29.16 -12.81 3.84
C ARG A 11 -29.81 -13.47 2.63
N PHE A 12 -30.37 -12.67 1.74
CA PHE A 12 -30.72 -13.13 0.40
C PHE A 12 -29.45 -13.25 -0.46
N THR A 13 -29.26 -14.39 -1.13
CA THR A 13 -28.21 -14.59 -2.13
C THR A 13 -28.83 -15.15 -3.40
N ALA A 14 -28.43 -14.64 -4.56
CA ALA A 14 -28.91 -15.15 -5.85
C ALA A 14 -28.41 -16.58 -6.14
N THR A 15 -27.34 -17.00 -5.46
CA THR A 15 -26.73 -18.32 -5.58
C THR A 15 -26.71 -19.03 -4.23
N ASN A 16 -26.75 -20.36 -4.23
CA ASN A 16 -26.65 -21.19 -3.02
C ASN A 16 -25.20 -21.39 -2.56
N ALA A 17 -24.43 -20.30 -2.47
CA ALA A 17 -23.06 -20.37 -1.98
C ALA A 17 -23.01 -20.70 -0.46
N PRO A 18 -22.12 -21.59 0.00
CA PRO A 18 -21.97 -21.88 1.42
C PRO A 18 -21.60 -20.63 2.23
N ALA A 19 -22.25 -20.45 3.38
CA ALA A 19 -21.91 -19.36 4.30
C ALA A 19 -20.62 -19.68 5.08
N LEU A 20 -19.63 -18.79 5.00
CA LEU A 20 -18.35 -18.92 5.71
C LEU A 20 -18.34 -18.19 7.05
N HIS A 21 -17.62 -18.72 8.03
CA HIS A 21 -17.24 -17.94 9.21
C HIS A 21 -16.32 -16.80 8.76
N THR A 22 -16.63 -15.57 9.18
CA THR A 22 -15.92 -14.38 8.69
C THR A 22 -15.28 -13.66 9.87
N LEU A 23 -13.97 -13.45 9.77
CA LEU A 23 -13.22 -12.59 10.68
C LEU A 23 -13.10 -11.20 10.04
N GLU A 24 -13.70 -10.18 10.62
CA GLU A 24 -13.50 -8.79 10.18
C GLU A 24 -12.39 -8.15 11.01
N LEU A 25 -11.34 -7.69 10.34
CA LEU A 25 -10.18 -7.04 10.96
C LEU A 25 -10.20 -5.55 10.63
N TYR A 26 -10.53 -4.72 11.61
CA TYR A 26 -10.50 -3.27 11.48
C TYR A 26 -9.12 -2.75 11.88
N LEU A 27 -8.31 -2.39 10.89
CA LEU A 27 -6.90 -2.11 11.08
C LEU A 27 -6.52 -0.76 10.47
N ASP A 28 -5.65 -0.04 11.19
CA ASP A 28 -5.03 1.22 10.78
C ASP A 28 -3.53 1.00 10.54
N TYR A 29 -3.02 1.32 9.35
CA TYR A 29 -1.61 1.10 8.99
C TYR A 29 -0.59 1.80 9.90
N VAL A 30 -0.98 2.87 10.58
CA VAL A 30 -0.10 3.67 11.45
C VAL A 30 -0.20 3.23 12.92
N CYS A 31 -1.16 2.38 13.26
CA CYS A 31 -1.33 1.87 14.62
C CYS A 31 -0.38 0.68 14.90
N PRO A 32 0.51 0.75 15.91
CA PRO A 32 1.44 -0.34 16.21
C PRO A 32 0.73 -1.64 16.62
N PHE A 33 -0.42 -1.53 17.31
CA PHE A 33 -1.22 -2.71 17.67
C PHE A 33 -1.87 -3.37 16.45
N SER A 34 -2.26 -2.57 15.45
CA SER A 34 -2.77 -3.10 14.17
C SER A 34 -1.67 -3.80 13.39
N ALA A 35 -0.45 -3.23 13.37
CA ALA A 35 0.72 -3.86 12.75
C ALA A 35 1.01 -5.23 13.38
N LYS A 36 1.04 -5.31 14.71
CA LYS A 36 1.23 -6.56 15.45
C LYS A 36 0.18 -7.61 15.08
N MET A 37 -1.10 -7.23 15.08
CA MET A 37 -2.21 -8.11 14.68
C MET A 37 -2.04 -8.60 13.24
N PHE A 38 -1.79 -7.68 12.31
CA PHE A 38 -1.62 -8.01 10.89
C PHE A 38 -0.46 -8.98 10.68
N ASN A 39 0.68 -8.74 11.32
CA ASN A 39 1.87 -9.58 11.16
C ASN A 39 1.62 -11.03 11.59
N THR A 40 0.93 -11.24 12.72
CA THR A 40 0.51 -12.58 13.16
C THR A 40 -0.53 -13.18 12.20
N VAL A 41 -1.53 -12.41 11.79
CA VAL A 41 -2.56 -12.89 10.87
C VAL A 41 -1.95 -13.32 9.55
N TYR A 42 -1.16 -12.46 8.93
CA TYR A 42 -0.55 -12.69 7.63
C TYR A 42 0.43 -13.86 7.66
N SER A 43 1.32 -13.91 8.66
CA SER A 43 2.42 -14.87 8.69
C SER A 43 2.04 -16.23 9.23
N SER A 44 1.02 -16.32 10.09
CA SER A 44 0.66 -17.56 10.79
C SER A 44 -0.78 -17.98 10.58
N VAL A 45 -1.74 -17.06 10.66
CA VAL A 45 -3.18 -17.41 10.60
C VAL A 45 -3.64 -17.68 9.17
N VAL A 46 -3.19 -16.90 8.19
CA VAL A 46 -3.54 -17.11 6.78
C VAL A 46 -3.06 -18.48 6.28
N PRO A 47 -1.80 -18.90 6.50
CA PRO A 47 -1.36 -20.27 6.18
C PRO A 47 -2.18 -21.35 6.90
N LEU A 48 -2.48 -21.15 8.19
CA LEU A 48 -3.30 -22.08 8.97
C LEU A 48 -4.71 -22.25 8.39
N ILE A 49 -5.37 -21.15 7.99
CA ILE A 49 -6.69 -21.19 7.36
C ILE A 49 -6.61 -21.91 6.02
N LYS A 50 -5.62 -21.60 5.17
CA LYS A 50 -5.43 -22.29 3.90
C LYS A 50 -5.26 -23.80 4.08
N GLN A 51 -4.54 -24.22 5.13
CA GLN A 51 -4.27 -25.63 5.40
C GLN A 51 -5.47 -26.38 6.01
N LYS A 52 -6.13 -25.80 7.03
CA LYS A 52 -7.12 -26.51 7.86
C LYS A 52 -8.57 -26.10 7.62
N TYR A 53 -8.80 -24.88 7.13
CA TYR A 53 -10.13 -24.27 7.03
C TYR A 53 -10.44 -23.57 5.68
N PRO A 54 -9.94 -24.05 4.51
CA PRO A 54 -9.99 -23.30 3.26
C PRO A 54 -11.41 -22.97 2.78
N SER A 55 -12.39 -23.83 3.11
CA SER A 55 -13.80 -23.65 2.73
C SER A 55 -14.71 -23.34 3.93
N LYS A 56 -14.13 -22.92 5.07
CA LYS A 56 -14.89 -22.66 6.32
C LYS A 56 -14.70 -21.25 6.85
N VAL A 57 -13.53 -20.66 6.65
CA VAL A 57 -13.16 -19.35 7.21
C VAL A 57 -12.71 -18.40 6.12
N GLN A 58 -13.18 -17.16 6.20
CA GLN A 58 -12.65 -16.04 5.43
C GLN A 58 -12.25 -14.89 6.35
N ILE A 59 -11.34 -14.06 5.87
CA ILE A 59 -10.91 -12.83 6.55
C ILE A 59 -11.30 -11.64 5.68
N LEU A 60 -11.90 -10.64 6.31
CA LEU A 60 -12.24 -9.37 5.69
C LEU A 60 -11.37 -8.27 6.34
N PHE A 61 -10.44 -7.74 5.58
CA PHE A 61 -9.68 -6.56 6.01
C PHE A 61 -10.55 -5.32 5.86
N ARG A 62 -10.72 -4.57 6.95
CA ARG A 62 -11.44 -3.30 7.01
C ARG A 62 -10.43 -2.20 7.34
N GLN A 63 -10.27 -1.29 6.40
CA GLN A 63 -9.43 -0.11 6.59
C GLN A 63 -10.11 0.83 7.60
N GLN A 64 -9.48 1.02 8.77
CA GLN A 64 -9.99 1.86 9.84
C GLN A 64 -9.05 3.05 10.04
N ILE A 65 -9.34 4.17 9.39
CA ILE A 65 -8.54 5.39 9.50
C ILE A 65 -8.79 6.01 10.87
N GLN A 66 -7.76 6.12 11.72
CA GLN A 66 -7.89 6.83 12.99
C GLN A 66 -7.57 8.32 12.80
N PRO A 67 -8.48 9.26 13.14
CA PRO A 67 -8.31 10.68 12.86
C PRO A 67 -7.08 11.34 13.51
N TRP A 68 -6.53 10.75 14.56
CA TRP A 68 -5.35 11.26 15.27
C TRP A 68 -4.02 10.72 14.71
N HIS A 69 -4.03 9.86 13.70
CA HIS A 69 -2.83 9.41 12.99
C HIS A 69 -2.65 10.23 11.70
N PRO A 70 -1.77 11.24 11.66
CA PRO A 70 -1.76 12.24 10.60
C PRO A 70 -1.49 11.68 9.20
N SER A 71 -0.72 10.59 9.11
CA SER A 71 -0.39 9.93 7.84
C SER A 71 -1.34 8.79 7.47
N SER A 72 -2.30 8.43 8.34
CA SER A 72 -3.15 7.24 8.14
C SER A 72 -3.94 7.33 6.84
N THR A 73 -4.57 8.47 6.57
CA THR A 73 -5.32 8.71 5.32
C THR A 73 -4.48 8.41 4.08
N LEU A 74 -3.23 8.91 4.01
CA LEU A 74 -2.36 8.73 2.84
C LEU A 74 -1.98 7.25 2.64
N VAL A 75 -1.72 6.53 3.73
CA VAL A 75 -1.35 5.10 3.66
C VAL A 75 -2.55 4.25 3.24
N HIS A 76 -3.75 4.58 3.74
CA HIS A 76 -4.99 3.95 3.32
C HIS A 76 -5.34 4.24 1.85
N GLU A 77 -5.17 5.47 1.38
CA GLU A 77 -5.35 5.83 -0.03
C GLU A 77 -4.43 5.02 -0.95
N ALA A 78 -3.15 4.84 -0.58
CA ALA A 78 -2.22 4.00 -1.32
C ALA A 78 -2.71 2.54 -1.40
N ALA A 79 -3.23 1.99 -0.30
CA ALA A 79 -3.77 0.63 -0.27
C ALA A 79 -5.05 0.49 -1.13
N VAL A 80 -5.92 1.51 -1.14
CA VAL A 80 -7.10 1.56 -2.02
C VAL A 80 -6.70 1.67 -3.49
N ALA A 81 -5.64 2.42 -3.82
CA ALA A 81 -5.14 2.51 -5.20
C ALA A 81 -4.71 1.13 -5.72
N VAL A 82 -3.98 0.35 -4.91
CA VAL A 82 -3.61 -1.04 -5.27
C VAL A 82 -4.84 -1.93 -5.39
N LEU A 83 -5.86 -1.78 -4.54
CA LEU A 83 -7.12 -2.53 -4.69
C LEU A 83 -7.79 -2.27 -6.04
N LYS A 84 -7.73 -1.05 -6.55
CA LYS A 84 -8.32 -0.69 -7.85
C LYS A 84 -7.55 -1.26 -9.04
N LEU A 85 -6.23 -1.32 -8.94
CA LEU A 85 -5.36 -1.74 -10.04
C LEU A 85 -5.10 -3.25 -10.04
N GLU A 86 -4.75 -3.80 -8.88
CA GLU A 86 -4.20 -5.15 -8.70
C GLU A 86 -4.73 -5.75 -7.37
N PRO A 87 -6.04 -6.06 -7.26
CA PRO A 87 -6.65 -6.47 -6.00
C PRO A 87 -6.01 -7.73 -5.37
N GLY A 88 -5.46 -8.62 -6.20
CA GLY A 88 -4.73 -9.81 -5.75
C GLY A 88 -3.46 -9.48 -4.93
N LYS A 89 -2.88 -8.30 -5.11
CA LYS A 89 -1.67 -7.85 -4.40
C LYS A 89 -1.95 -7.09 -3.12
N PHE A 90 -3.22 -6.85 -2.77
CA PHE A 90 -3.58 -6.02 -1.62
C PHE A 90 -2.89 -6.42 -0.31
N TRP A 91 -2.87 -7.71 0.01
CA TRP A 91 -2.27 -8.19 1.26
C TRP A 91 -0.74 -8.11 1.26
N GLU A 92 -0.11 -8.38 0.12
CA GLU A 92 1.35 -8.24 -0.05
C GLU A 92 1.78 -6.78 0.01
N PHE A 93 1.03 -5.89 -0.67
CA PHE A 93 1.24 -4.46 -0.60
C PHE A 93 1.02 -3.92 0.83
N SER A 94 -0.07 -4.33 1.48
CA SER A 94 -0.35 -3.98 2.88
C SER A 94 0.81 -4.32 3.80
N LYS A 95 1.44 -5.49 3.61
CA LYS A 95 2.61 -5.91 4.39
C LYS A 95 3.76 -4.90 4.34
N LEU A 96 3.93 -4.19 3.22
CA LEU A 96 5.02 -3.21 3.04
C LEU A 96 4.75 -1.88 3.76
N LEU A 97 3.49 -1.58 4.08
CA LEU A 97 3.08 -0.28 4.61
C LEU A 97 3.19 -0.15 6.12
N TRP A 98 3.23 -1.27 6.85
CA TRP A 98 3.26 -1.26 8.31
C TRP A 98 4.55 -0.66 8.86
N ILE A 99 4.39 0.16 9.89
CA ILE A 99 5.50 0.65 10.72
C ILE A 99 5.76 -0.38 11.81
N ASP A 100 7.03 -0.72 12.01
CA ASP A 100 7.42 -1.70 13.04
C ASP A 100 7.06 -1.18 14.44
N ASP A 101 6.59 -2.09 15.32
CA ASP A 101 6.32 -1.79 16.72
C ASP A 101 7.59 -1.86 17.60
N LYS A 102 8.71 -2.27 17.00
CA LYS A 102 10.01 -2.41 17.66
C LYS A 102 11.00 -1.33 17.22
N PRO A 103 11.89 -0.91 18.13
CA PRO A 103 13.07 -0.12 17.75
C PRO A 103 13.97 -0.90 16.78
N ALA A 104 14.79 -0.17 16.01
CA ALA A 104 15.89 -0.80 15.28
C ALA A 104 16.95 -1.39 16.24
N SER A 105 17.89 -2.15 15.69
CA SER A 105 18.99 -2.77 16.44
C SER A 105 19.87 -1.77 17.19
N ASP A 106 19.91 -0.51 16.74
CA ASP A 106 20.62 0.59 17.39
C ASP A 106 19.76 1.36 18.42
N GLY A 107 18.53 0.92 18.67
CA GLY A 107 17.58 1.56 19.58
C GLY A 107 16.83 2.74 18.97
N SER A 108 17.05 3.08 17.69
CA SER A 108 16.32 4.18 17.05
C SER A 108 14.82 3.87 16.95
N LEU A 109 14.02 4.90 17.22
CA LEU A 109 12.57 4.89 17.07
C LEU A 109 12.19 5.50 15.71
N ASN A 110 10.97 5.24 15.24
CA ASN A 110 10.44 5.76 13.98
C ASN A 110 11.24 5.33 12.73
N ILE A 111 11.59 4.05 12.65
CA ILE A 111 12.37 3.48 11.54
C ILE A 111 11.60 3.49 10.20
N GLY A 112 10.29 3.77 10.25
CA GLY A 112 9.38 3.81 9.12
C GLY A 112 8.83 2.43 8.77
N ASN A 113 8.43 2.27 7.53
CA ASN A 113 7.92 1.01 6.96
C ASN A 113 8.95 0.36 6.02
N ALA A 114 8.58 -0.75 5.38
CA ALA A 114 9.49 -1.55 4.56
C ALA A 114 10.12 -0.79 3.39
N VAL A 115 9.49 0.30 2.91
CA VAL A 115 9.96 1.09 1.76
C VAL A 115 10.61 2.42 2.16
N THR A 116 10.70 2.72 3.46
CA THR A 116 11.20 4.02 3.94
C THR A 116 12.67 4.25 3.58
N ASN A 117 13.48 3.20 3.60
CA ASN A 117 14.89 3.31 3.23
C ASN A 117 15.09 3.53 1.73
N ASP A 118 14.26 2.92 0.88
CA ASP A 118 14.28 3.17 -0.56
C ASP A 118 13.91 4.63 -0.86
N LEU A 119 12.87 5.16 -0.19
CA LEU A 119 12.50 6.56 -0.32
C LEU A 119 13.63 7.52 0.10
N LYS A 120 14.37 7.19 1.18
CA LYS A 120 15.54 7.98 1.58
C LYS A 120 16.63 8.00 0.50
N VAL A 121 16.84 6.90 -0.21
CA VAL A 121 17.80 6.84 -1.32
C VAL A 121 17.32 7.68 -2.50
N LEU A 122 16.05 7.59 -2.88
CA LEU A 122 15.46 8.44 -3.92
C LEU A 122 15.63 9.93 -3.59
N VAL A 123 15.39 10.32 -2.34
CA VAL A 123 15.63 11.70 -1.88
C VAL A 123 17.10 12.10 -2.00
N LYS A 124 18.04 11.21 -1.67
CA LYS A 124 19.48 11.46 -1.82
C LYS A 124 19.88 11.66 -3.29
N MET A 125 19.34 10.83 -4.19
CA MET A 125 19.59 10.95 -5.63
C MET A 125 19.16 12.32 -6.15
N ASN A 126 17.94 12.77 -5.80
CA ASN A 126 17.43 14.07 -6.23
C ASN A 126 18.25 15.24 -5.66
N ARG A 127 18.72 15.12 -4.42
CA ARG A 127 19.58 16.13 -3.79
C ARG A 127 20.96 16.22 -4.43
N LEU A 128 21.54 15.10 -4.86
CA LEU A 128 22.87 15.05 -5.47
C LEU A 128 22.94 15.90 -6.75
N VAL A 129 21.88 15.88 -7.56
CA VAL A 129 21.77 16.64 -8.81
C VAL A 129 21.16 18.04 -8.62
N GLY A 130 20.93 18.47 -7.37
CA GLY A 130 20.47 19.82 -7.06
C GLY A 130 19.02 20.14 -7.45
N VAL A 131 18.17 19.12 -7.66
CA VAL A 131 16.75 19.35 -7.95
C VAL A 131 16.06 19.96 -6.74
N HIS A 132 15.43 21.12 -6.93
CA HIS A 132 14.72 21.85 -5.89
C HIS A 132 13.23 22.08 -6.21
N VAL A 133 12.93 22.48 -7.44
CA VAL A 133 11.57 22.81 -7.90
C VAL A 133 11.01 21.69 -8.76
N THR A 134 9.71 21.45 -8.67
CA THR A 134 8.99 20.50 -9.53
C THR A 134 8.03 21.24 -10.46
N PRO A 135 7.92 20.84 -11.74
CA PRO A 135 8.77 19.85 -12.43
C PRO A 135 10.18 20.38 -12.73
N THR A 136 11.17 19.47 -12.79
CA THR A 136 12.51 19.70 -13.36
C THR A 136 12.83 18.50 -14.25
N VAL A 137 13.31 18.72 -15.47
CA VAL A 137 13.75 17.65 -16.38
C VAL A 137 15.27 17.67 -16.51
N ILE A 138 15.88 16.49 -16.42
CA ILE A 138 17.31 16.29 -16.66
C ILE A 138 17.44 15.30 -17.81
N PHE A 139 18.21 15.67 -18.82
CA PHE A 139 18.56 14.81 -19.96
C PHE A 139 20.08 14.64 -20.00
N ASP A 140 20.57 13.40 -20.02
CA ASP A 140 22.00 13.04 -19.98
C ASP A 140 22.80 13.74 -18.87
N GLY A 141 22.17 13.97 -17.72
CA GLY A 141 22.80 14.62 -16.55
C GLY A 141 22.80 16.15 -16.60
N VAL A 142 22.25 16.78 -17.63
CA VAL A 142 22.11 18.23 -17.77
C VAL A 142 20.64 18.64 -17.64
N VAL A 143 20.37 19.75 -16.94
CA VAL A 143 19.00 20.29 -16.83
C VAL A 143 18.50 20.76 -18.19
N GLU A 144 17.36 20.22 -18.62
CA GLU A 144 16.69 20.55 -19.88
C GLU A 144 15.57 21.55 -19.63
N ASN A 145 15.87 22.84 -19.82
CA ASN A 145 14.95 23.94 -19.50
C ASN A 145 13.88 24.18 -20.57
N SER A 146 13.96 23.56 -21.75
CA SER A 146 12.93 23.70 -22.79
C SER A 146 11.65 22.91 -22.48
N ILE A 147 11.73 21.87 -21.65
CA ILE A 147 10.59 21.03 -21.27
C ILE A 147 9.91 21.60 -20.02
N SER A 148 8.58 21.74 -20.07
CA SER A 148 7.77 22.26 -18.95
C SER A 148 6.58 21.36 -18.64
N SER A 149 5.85 21.63 -17.54
CA SER A 149 4.61 20.92 -17.17
C SER A 149 3.50 21.03 -18.22
N SER A 150 3.59 22.01 -19.14
CA SER A 150 2.60 22.22 -20.21
C SER A 150 2.98 21.57 -21.53
N PHE A 151 4.08 20.81 -21.59
CA PHE A 151 4.46 20.08 -22.81
C PHE A 151 3.36 19.12 -23.25
N THR A 152 2.90 19.29 -24.49
CA THR A 152 1.93 18.40 -25.10
C THR A 152 2.61 17.10 -25.55
N GLY A 153 1.80 16.06 -25.80
CA GLY A 153 2.32 14.80 -26.34
C GLY A 153 3.08 14.98 -27.66
N GLN A 154 2.60 15.85 -28.55
CA GLN A 154 3.28 16.16 -29.81
C GLN A 154 4.65 16.84 -29.59
N GLN A 155 4.74 17.77 -28.63
CA GLN A 155 6.02 18.42 -28.30
C GLN A 155 7.03 17.42 -27.72
N TRP A 156 6.57 16.44 -26.95
CA TRP A 156 7.41 15.33 -26.50
C TRP A 156 7.92 14.47 -27.66
N GLU A 157 7.05 14.11 -28.61
CA GLU A 157 7.44 13.35 -29.80
C GLU A 157 8.50 14.11 -30.62
N GLU A 158 8.25 15.38 -30.94
CA GLU A 158 9.18 16.22 -31.70
C GLU A 158 10.53 16.40 -30.97
N TRP A 159 10.50 16.58 -29.65
CA TRP A 159 11.72 16.72 -28.85
C TRP A 159 12.51 15.40 -28.80
N LEU A 160 11.84 14.25 -28.63
CA LEU A 160 12.50 12.94 -28.60
C LEU A 160 13.12 12.58 -29.95
N GLU A 161 12.40 12.77 -31.06
CA GLU A 161 12.93 12.54 -32.42
C GLU A 161 14.19 13.37 -32.68
N LYS A 162 14.23 14.61 -32.16
CA LYS A 162 15.38 15.49 -32.35
C LYS A 162 16.60 15.09 -31.50
N ASN A 163 16.40 14.58 -30.28
CA ASN A 163 17.46 14.46 -29.27
C ASN A 163 17.87 13.01 -28.94
N VAL A 164 17.07 12.01 -29.34
CA VAL A 164 17.31 10.59 -29.02
C VAL A 164 17.52 9.72 -30.27
N ALA A 165 16.78 10.01 -31.35
CA ALA A 165 16.91 9.27 -32.62
C ALA A 165 18.19 9.69 -33.39
#